data_AF-A0A934A5N7-F1
#
_entry.id   AF-A0A934A5N7-F1
#
_cell.length_a   1.000
_cell.length_b   1.000
_cell.length_c   1.000
_cell.angle_alpha   90.00
_cell.angle_beta   90.00
_cell.angle_gamma   90.00
#
_symmetry.space_group_name_H-M   'P 1'
#
loop_
_entity.id
_entity.type
_entity.pdbx_description
1 polymer ?
#
loop_
_entity_poly.entity_id
_entity_poly.type
_entity_poly.pdbx_seq_one_letter_code
_entity_poly.pdbx_strand_id
1 'polypeptide(L)'
;MSSCDQGCVDLQGSATDCGVCGNACGPVQHCEQGACADGCAAGRTQCGEVCVDLQFNADHCGACDSPCLGTQYCATAQCHSRSGSCPYVFLWDGAGYYYHTDLSGSPLAYGLDFFKPAYYGTNIYELGKWAAHEGVYRMRLRELIFEASYFDEALLLLADVPQGYEIFNEWSSTPQLERRPSLRFVTVRDSRPPRSALLEDGTEVLQQVSAADGVPLPVEPAGLSRVVVDFGPSEHPERARLVITTWGVYEDLRGAQQPPYSAGTTIETPDGVGGWRERVVAGKSASDVRTWILDLAGILTSSDTRMRITLAHQPSTLDVLDAVLLDDSEPVPFDLTPVAARVAELGYGGASQVEAATLTHRLQAQDLSRAPDYPEAFLSGSYTRYGDVRPLLAEADDRFVLMAQGDEIRLEFDAPPQRPGTTRRAFLQADVFYTLKYHPFGLLTETLEPLPFHGMESYPYPVEQWPYVDDQDYARYRAEWNTRAIVLPQL
;
A
#
# COMPACT_ATOMS: atom_id res chain seq x y z
N MET A 1 -20.95 9.68 -24.89
CA MET A 1 -20.82 9.76 -26.36
C MET A 1 -22.16 9.48 -27.01
N SER A 2 -22.49 10.20 -28.08
CA SER A 2 -23.73 10.05 -28.84
C SER A 2 -23.45 9.62 -30.28
N SER A 3 -24.31 8.81 -30.87
CA SER A 3 -24.18 8.39 -32.27
C SER A 3 -24.60 9.51 -33.21
N CYS A 4 -23.67 10.00 -34.02
CA CYS A 4 -23.89 10.94 -35.11
C CYS A 4 -23.57 10.29 -36.46
N ASP A 5 -23.97 10.91 -37.57
CA ASP A 5 -23.78 10.36 -38.93
C ASP A 5 -22.30 10.12 -39.31
N GLN A 6 -21.37 10.79 -38.61
CA GLN A 6 -19.92 10.68 -38.79
C GLN A 6 -19.26 9.73 -37.76
N GLY A 7 -20.03 9.13 -36.84
CA GLY A 7 -19.51 8.27 -35.76
C GLY A 7 -19.99 8.69 -34.36
N CYS A 8 -19.43 8.07 -33.33
CA CYS A 8 -19.69 8.47 -31.94
C CYS A 8 -18.90 9.74 -31.61
N VAL A 9 -19.59 10.77 -31.12
CA VAL A 9 -18.98 12.05 -30.72
C VAL A 9 -19.35 12.41 -29.29
N ASP A 10 -18.52 13.21 -28.62
CA ASP A 10 -18.84 13.78 -27.32
C ASP A 10 -19.59 15.11 -27.48
N LEU A 11 -20.92 15.08 -27.34
CA LEU A 11 -21.74 16.28 -27.45
C LEU A 11 -21.51 17.28 -26.31
N GLN A 12 -20.81 16.91 -25.24
CA GLN A 12 -20.57 17.81 -24.11
C GLN A 12 -19.34 18.71 -24.32
N GLY A 13 -18.39 18.30 -25.16
CA GLY A 13 -17.14 19.03 -25.42
C GLY A 13 -16.76 19.18 -26.89
N SER A 14 -17.45 18.53 -27.84
CA SER A 14 -17.16 18.66 -29.27
C SER A 14 -17.55 20.05 -29.79
N ALA A 15 -16.57 20.82 -30.24
CA ALA A 15 -16.79 22.13 -30.86
C ALA A 15 -17.58 22.04 -32.18
N THR A 16 -17.62 20.88 -32.84
CA THR A 16 -18.36 20.65 -34.10
C THR A 16 -19.74 20.02 -33.91
N ASP A 17 -20.01 19.46 -32.74
CA ASP A 17 -21.21 18.68 -32.43
C ASP A 17 -21.78 19.03 -31.05
N CYS A 18 -21.83 20.32 -30.71
CA CYS A 18 -22.14 20.74 -29.35
C CYS A 18 -23.61 20.59 -28.98
N GLY A 19 -23.91 19.78 -27.96
CA GLY A 19 -25.27 19.49 -27.49
C GLY A 19 -26.07 18.57 -28.43
N VAL A 20 -25.85 18.67 -29.74
CA VAL A 20 -26.45 17.86 -30.80
C VAL A 20 -25.48 17.69 -31.98
N CYS A 21 -25.60 16.59 -32.73
CA CYS A 21 -24.79 16.30 -33.91
C CYS A 21 -24.82 17.45 -34.94
N GLY A 22 -23.66 17.84 -35.46
CA GLY A 22 -23.50 18.88 -36.48
C GLY A 22 -23.72 20.31 -36.00
N ASN A 23 -23.97 20.55 -34.70
CA ASN A 23 -24.07 21.89 -34.15
C ASN A 23 -22.67 22.43 -33.80
N ALA A 24 -22.00 23.01 -34.79
CA ALA A 24 -20.71 23.65 -34.60
C ALA A 24 -20.85 24.98 -33.83
N CYS A 25 -20.01 25.17 -32.83
CA CYS A 25 -19.92 26.43 -32.11
C CYS A 25 -19.36 27.55 -32.98
N GLY A 26 -19.71 28.80 -32.65
CA GLY A 26 -19.22 29.97 -33.36
C GLY A 26 -17.68 30.08 -33.32
N PRO A 27 -17.06 30.92 -34.17
CA PRO A 27 -15.60 30.96 -34.38
C PRO A 27 -14.74 31.28 -33.14
N VAL A 28 -15.36 31.71 -32.04
CA VAL A 28 -14.72 32.05 -30.76
C VAL A 28 -15.40 31.34 -29.58
N GLN A 29 -16.30 30.41 -29.86
CA GLN A 29 -17.11 29.71 -28.88
C GLN A 29 -16.63 28.27 -28.72
N HIS A 30 -16.74 27.78 -27.50
CA HIS A 30 -16.36 26.43 -27.14
C HIS A 30 -17.59 25.66 -26.70
N CYS A 31 -17.60 24.35 -26.97
CA CYS A 31 -18.63 23.51 -26.41
C CYS A 31 -18.31 23.23 -24.94
N GLU A 32 -19.17 23.70 -24.04
CA GLU A 32 -19.06 23.47 -22.61
C GLU A 32 -20.40 22.94 -22.12
N GLN A 33 -20.39 21.70 -21.62
CA GLN A 33 -21.56 21.00 -21.09
C GLN A 33 -22.75 20.96 -22.10
N GLY A 34 -22.41 20.83 -23.39
CA GLY A 34 -23.39 20.76 -24.48
C GLY A 34 -23.99 22.10 -24.90
N ALA A 35 -23.38 23.23 -24.51
CA ALA A 35 -23.74 24.55 -25.00
C ALA A 35 -22.51 25.32 -25.50
N CYS A 36 -22.67 26.07 -26.58
CA CYS A 36 -21.62 26.96 -27.07
C CYS A 36 -21.50 28.17 -26.16
N ALA A 37 -20.32 28.38 -25.59
CA ALA A 37 -20.04 29.45 -24.63
C ALA A 37 -18.86 30.32 -25.07
N ASP A 38 -18.91 31.62 -24.73
CA ASP A 38 -17.82 32.57 -24.92
C ASP A 38 -16.80 32.40 -23.77
N GLY A 39 -15.90 31.42 -23.92
CA GLY A 39 -14.87 31.07 -22.93
C GLY A 39 -15.22 29.88 -22.03
N CYS A 40 -14.30 29.53 -21.15
CA CYS A 40 -14.40 28.34 -20.31
C CYS A 40 -15.12 28.61 -18.97
N ALA A 41 -15.80 27.59 -18.44
CA ALA A 41 -16.38 27.64 -17.11
C ALA A 41 -15.31 27.90 -16.03
N ALA A 42 -15.73 28.45 -14.89
CA ALA A 42 -14.83 28.74 -13.78
C ALA A 42 -14.03 27.50 -13.37
N GLY A 43 -12.71 27.63 -13.25
CA GLY A 43 -11.79 26.53 -12.95
C GLY A 43 -11.19 25.82 -14.17
N ARG A 44 -11.68 26.10 -15.39
CA ARG A 44 -11.16 25.54 -16.64
C ARG A 44 -10.37 26.59 -17.42
N THR A 45 -9.38 26.14 -18.18
CA THR A 45 -8.52 26.96 -19.04
C THR A 45 -8.78 26.60 -20.50
N GLN A 46 -8.77 27.61 -21.36
CA GLN A 46 -8.84 27.41 -22.80
C GLN A 46 -7.49 26.93 -23.34
N CYS A 47 -7.47 25.71 -23.87
CA CYS A 47 -6.32 25.14 -24.58
C CYS A 47 -6.73 24.89 -26.05
N GLY A 48 -6.44 25.86 -26.91
CA GLY A 48 -6.92 25.85 -28.29
C GLY A 48 -8.45 25.96 -28.36
N GLU A 49 -9.10 24.94 -28.95
CA GLU A 49 -10.55 24.88 -29.12
C GLU A 49 -11.28 24.16 -27.97
N VAL A 50 -10.54 23.58 -27.03
CA VAL A 50 -11.11 22.85 -25.89
C VAL A 50 -10.92 23.61 -24.59
N CYS A 51 -11.93 23.53 -23.72
CA CYS A 51 -11.80 23.94 -22.32
C CYS A 51 -11.36 22.72 -21.51
N VAL A 52 -10.27 22.84 -20.76
CA VAL A 52 -9.71 21.74 -19.96
C VAL A 52 -9.46 22.18 -18.53
N ASP A 53 -9.56 21.24 -17.59
CA ASP A 53 -9.12 21.45 -16.21
C ASP A 53 -7.64 21.07 -16.10
N LEU A 54 -6.77 22.08 -16.02
CA LEU A 54 -5.31 21.88 -15.94
C LEU A 54 -4.88 21.17 -14.64
N GLN A 55 -5.76 21.06 -13.64
CA GLN A 55 -5.45 20.38 -12.39
C GLN A 55 -5.50 18.85 -12.53
N PHE A 56 -6.29 18.33 -13.46
CA PHE A 56 -6.60 16.89 -13.54
C PHE A 56 -6.54 16.29 -14.95
N ASN A 57 -6.38 17.11 -16.00
CA ASN A 57 -6.27 16.61 -17.35
C ASN A 57 -4.84 16.12 -17.65
N ALA A 58 -4.70 14.82 -17.92
CA ALA A 58 -3.40 14.20 -18.20
C ALA A 58 -2.73 14.66 -19.50
N ASP A 59 -3.49 15.18 -20.47
CA ASP A 59 -2.95 15.72 -21.74
C ASP A 59 -2.54 17.21 -21.63
N HIS A 60 -3.01 17.90 -20.58
CA HIS A 60 -2.83 19.33 -20.35
C HIS A 60 -2.46 19.63 -18.88
N CYS A 61 -1.54 18.86 -18.29
CA CYS A 61 -1.29 18.91 -16.86
C CYS A 61 -0.47 20.14 -16.47
N GLY A 62 -1.08 21.05 -15.69
CA GLY A 62 -0.50 22.31 -15.24
C GLY A 62 -0.36 23.41 -16.29
N ALA A 63 -0.31 23.07 -17.57
CA ALA A 63 -0.36 24.00 -18.70
C ALA A 63 -0.95 23.34 -19.95
N CYS A 64 -1.39 24.16 -20.91
CA CYS A 64 -1.81 23.65 -22.21
C CYS A 64 -0.67 22.90 -22.91
N ASP A 65 -1.00 21.84 -23.67
CA ASP A 65 -0.07 21.00 -24.43
C ASP A 65 1.10 20.45 -23.60
N SER A 66 0.83 20.15 -22.32
CA SER A 66 1.81 19.59 -21.37
C SER A 66 1.34 18.22 -20.87
N PRO A 67 1.41 17.18 -21.72
CA PRO A 67 0.93 15.86 -21.37
C PRO A 67 1.86 15.18 -20.36
N CYS A 68 1.26 14.41 -19.45
CA CYS A 68 1.99 13.52 -18.57
C CYS A 68 2.65 12.37 -19.34
N LEU A 69 3.80 11.91 -18.85
CA LEU A 69 4.60 10.92 -19.58
C LEU A 69 4.03 9.52 -19.40
N GLY A 70 3.91 8.79 -20.51
CA GLY A 70 3.53 7.38 -20.52
C GLY A 70 2.17 7.13 -19.85
N THR A 71 2.17 6.31 -18.81
CA THR A 71 0.98 5.97 -18.02
C THR A 71 0.94 6.77 -16.71
N GLN A 72 1.24 8.05 -16.71
CA GLN A 72 1.01 8.91 -15.54
C GLN A 72 -0.44 9.41 -15.52
N TYR A 73 -0.86 9.99 -14.39
CA TYR A 73 -2.12 10.73 -14.29
C TYR A 73 -1.85 12.16 -13.78
N CYS A 74 -2.77 13.09 -14.05
CA CYS A 74 -2.64 14.46 -13.57
C CYS A 74 -3.46 14.66 -12.30
N ALA A 75 -2.81 15.20 -11.26
CA ALA A 75 -3.47 15.69 -10.06
C ALA A 75 -2.75 16.93 -9.55
N THR A 76 -3.52 17.91 -9.10
CA THR A 76 -3.02 19.20 -8.61
C THR A 76 -2.02 19.87 -9.56
N ALA A 77 -2.29 19.81 -10.87
CA ALA A 77 -1.45 20.39 -11.93
C ALA A 77 -0.03 19.80 -12.02
N GLN A 78 0.16 18.56 -11.56
CA GLN A 78 1.40 17.80 -11.65
C GLN A 78 1.13 16.36 -12.08
N CYS A 79 2.12 15.76 -12.75
CA CYS A 79 2.05 14.38 -13.21
C CYS A 79 2.52 13.42 -12.13
N HIS A 80 1.67 12.45 -11.80
CA HIS A 80 1.91 11.47 -10.75
C HIS A 80 2.02 10.06 -11.31
N SER A 81 2.83 9.23 -10.66
CA SER A 81 2.95 7.82 -11.00
C SER A 81 1.68 7.06 -10.63
N ARG A 82 1.26 6.12 -11.48
CA ARG A 82 0.23 5.12 -11.14
C ARG A 82 0.76 4.02 -10.21
N SER A 83 2.06 4.03 -9.91
CA SER A 83 2.68 3.10 -8.98
C SER A 83 2.47 3.54 -7.53
N GLY A 84 2.35 2.55 -6.66
CA GLY A 84 2.05 2.74 -5.26
C GLY A 84 1.68 1.38 -4.68
N SER A 85 1.13 1.43 -3.49
CA SER A 85 0.68 0.25 -2.78
C SER A 85 -0.61 0.62 -2.08
N CYS A 86 -1.64 -0.18 -2.33
CA CYS A 86 -2.98 0.01 -1.81
C CYS A 86 -3.35 -1.15 -0.88
N PRO A 87 -4.47 -1.01 -0.16
CA PRO A 87 -5.25 0.22 0.07
C PRO A 87 -4.60 1.17 1.09
N TYR A 88 -4.94 2.45 1.04
CA TYR A 88 -4.42 3.52 1.91
C TYR A 88 -5.21 3.68 3.20
N VAL A 89 -4.52 3.90 4.31
CA VAL A 89 -5.08 4.10 5.65
C VAL A 89 -5.04 5.58 6.03
N PHE A 90 -6.21 6.14 6.28
CA PHE A 90 -6.35 7.48 6.86
C PHE A 90 -6.92 7.38 8.27
N LEU A 91 -6.29 8.08 9.23
CA LEU A 91 -6.72 8.09 10.63
C LEU A 91 -7.28 9.46 10.99
N TRP A 92 -8.27 9.48 11.88
CA TRP A 92 -8.85 10.72 12.43
C TRP A 92 -8.08 11.19 13.67
N ASP A 93 -7.73 12.48 13.69
CA ASP A 93 -6.97 13.13 14.77
C ASP A 93 -7.80 14.05 15.66
N GLY A 94 -9.13 14.10 15.48
CA GLY A 94 -10.02 15.02 16.19
C GLY A 94 -10.44 16.24 15.36
N ALA A 95 -9.67 16.62 14.35
CA ALA A 95 -9.94 17.75 13.47
C ALA A 95 -10.12 17.35 12.00
N GLY A 96 -9.39 16.33 11.54
CA GLY A 96 -9.36 15.88 10.17
C GLY A 96 -8.88 14.44 10.02
N TYR A 97 -9.00 13.92 8.79
CA TYR A 97 -8.33 12.69 8.40
C TYR A 97 -6.95 13.04 7.85
N TYR A 98 -5.93 12.28 8.27
CA TYR A 98 -4.59 12.35 7.72
C TYR A 98 -4.16 10.98 7.21
N TYR A 99 -3.37 10.96 6.14
CA TYR A 99 -2.75 9.73 5.65
C TYR A 99 -1.75 9.19 6.68
N HIS A 100 -1.86 7.91 7.01
CA HIS A 100 -1.01 7.27 8.00
C HIS A 100 -0.02 6.27 7.40
N THR A 101 -0.52 5.35 6.57
CA THR A 101 0.23 4.26 5.93
C THR A 101 -0.65 3.66 4.83
N ASP A 102 -0.14 2.71 4.05
CA ASP A 102 -0.96 1.82 3.20
C ASP A 102 -0.95 0.40 3.77
N LEU A 103 -1.61 -0.58 3.15
CA LEU A 103 -1.62 -1.96 3.63
C LEU A 103 -0.70 -2.89 2.83
N SER A 104 -0.39 -2.61 1.56
CA SER A 104 0.41 -3.52 0.72
C SER A 104 -0.04 -4.98 0.84
N GLY A 105 -1.30 -5.22 0.45
CA GLY A 105 -1.94 -6.53 0.57
C GLY A 105 -1.27 -7.65 -0.23
N SER A 106 -2.01 -8.74 -0.42
CA SER A 106 -1.58 -9.85 -1.25
C SER A 106 -1.75 -9.51 -2.74
N PRO A 107 -0.67 -9.33 -3.53
CA PRO A 107 -0.79 -8.91 -4.92
C PRO A 107 -1.34 -10.03 -5.82
N LEU A 108 -2.24 -9.65 -6.71
CA LEU A 108 -2.83 -10.48 -7.75
C LEU A 108 -2.43 -9.89 -9.11
N ALA A 109 -1.59 -10.59 -9.85
CA ALA A 109 -1.15 -10.12 -11.15
C ALA A 109 -0.83 -11.26 -12.08
N TYR A 110 -1.25 -11.10 -13.33
CA TYR A 110 -0.88 -11.98 -14.42
C TYR A 110 0.63 -11.89 -14.67
N GLY A 111 1.35 -13.00 -14.52
CA GLY A 111 2.79 -13.10 -14.83
C GLY A 111 3.73 -12.59 -13.73
N LEU A 112 3.26 -12.37 -12.50
CA LEU A 112 4.13 -12.13 -11.33
C LEU A 112 4.35 -13.42 -10.51
N ASP A 113 4.99 -14.42 -11.11
CA ASP A 113 5.16 -15.77 -10.54
C ASP A 113 6.12 -15.85 -9.32
N PHE A 114 6.71 -14.71 -8.94
CA PHE A 114 7.64 -14.61 -7.82
C PHE A 114 6.92 -14.51 -6.47
N PHE A 115 5.69 -14.00 -6.43
CA PHE A 115 4.84 -14.16 -5.26
C PHE A 115 4.19 -15.54 -5.28
N LYS A 116 3.95 -16.08 -4.09
CA LYS A 116 3.42 -17.44 -3.92
C LYS A 116 2.06 -17.37 -3.22
N PRO A 117 0.95 -17.34 -3.98
CA PRO A 117 -0.39 -17.20 -3.44
C PRO A 117 -0.79 -18.21 -2.35
N ALA A 118 -0.20 -19.41 -2.37
CA ALA A 118 -0.39 -20.43 -1.35
C ALA A 118 -0.01 -19.99 0.08
N TYR A 119 0.78 -18.91 0.18
CA TYR A 119 1.25 -18.32 1.44
C TYR A 119 0.60 -16.96 1.76
N TYR A 120 -0.37 -16.52 0.96
CA TYR A 120 -1.18 -15.35 1.28
C TYR A 120 -2.09 -15.61 2.50
N GLY A 121 -2.52 -14.51 3.12
CA GLY A 121 -3.44 -14.49 4.24
C GLY A 121 -3.30 -13.21 5.06
N THR A 122 -3.83 -13.27 6.27
CA THR A 122 -4.02 -12.13 7.14
C THR A 122 -2.70 -11.49 7.58
N ASN A 123 -2.66 -10.16 7.60
CA ASN A 123 -1.51 -9.37 8.02
C ASN A 123 -1.86 -8.48 9.24
N ILE A 124 -0.82 -8.07 9.96
CA ILE A 124 -0.90 -7.07 11.03
C ILE A 124 -0.19 -5.79 10.57
N TYR A 125 -0.91 -4.68 10.67
CA TYR A 125 -0.45 -3.37 10.25
C TYR A 125 -0.39 -2.45 11.46
N GLU A 126 0.80 -1.94 11.76
CA GLU A 126 0.97 -0.99 12.86
C GLU A 126 0.28 0.35 12.56
N LEU A 127 -0.55 0.81 13.52
CA LEU A 127 -1.17 2.15 13.50
C LEU A 127 -0.53 3.09 14.54
N GLY A 128 0.41 2.59 15.33
CA GLY A 128 1.18 3.34 16.32
C GLY A 128 0.36 3.82 17.52
N LYS A 129 0.77 4.97 18.08
CA LYS A 129 0.07 5.64 19.19
C LYS A 129 -1.06 6.49 18.62
N TRP A 130 -2.24 5.90 18.54
CA TRP A 130 -3.44 6.55 18.00
C TRP A 130 -4.48 6.78 19.11
N ALA A 131 -5.02 8.00 19.18
CA ALA A 131 -5.99 8.40 20.19
C ALA A 131 -7.42 8.32 19.64
N ALA A 132 -8.31 7.72 20.44
CA ALA A 132 -9.75 7.80 20.19
C ALA A 132 -10.28 9.19 20.51
N HIS A 133 -11.24 9.64 19.71
CA HIS A 133 -11.91 10.94 19.88
C HIS A 133 -13.39 10.69 20.16
N GLU A 134 -13.87 11.24 21.28
CA GLU A 134 -15.24 11.01 21.76
C GLU A 134 -15.54 9.52 22.00
N GLY A 135 -14.53 8.77 22.47
CA GLY A 135 -14.67 7.34 22.74
C GLY A 135 -14.70 6.46 21.48
N VAL A 136 -14.29 6.99 20.33
CA VAL A 136 -14.35 6.27 19.03
C VAL A 136 -13.03 6.43 18.27
N TYR A 137 -12.53 5.31 17.76
CA TYR A 137 -11.47 5.27 16.75
C TYR A 137 -12.11 5.34 15.35
N ARG A 138 -11.65 6.26 14.50
CA ARG A 138 -12.21 6.47 13.15
C ARG A 138 -11.14 6.39 12.07
N MET A 139 -11.32 5.46 11.15
CA MET A 139 -10.38 5.15 10.07
C MET A 139 -11.09 5.17 8.73
N ARG A 140 -10.37 5.47 7.65
CA ARG A 140 -10.78 5.22 6.28
C ARG A 140 -9.75 4.33 5.61
N LEU A 141 -10.23 3.29 4.92
CA LEU A 141 -9.43 2.49 4.00
C LEU A 141 -9.83 2.88 2.59
N ARG A 142 -8.87 3.25 1.74
CA ARG A 142 -9.16 3.85 0.43
C ARG A 142 -8.38 3.20 -0.70
N GLU A 143 -9.05 2.95 -1.81
CA GLU A 143 -8.42 2.52 -3.07
C GLU A 143 -8.19 3.78 -3.92
N LEU A 144 -6.94 4.19 -4.10
CA LEU A 144 -6.60 5.49 -4.69
C LEU A 144 -5.84 5.40 -6.01
N ILE A 145 -5.20 4.26 -6.29
CA ILE A 145 -4.39 4.09 -7.50
C ILE A 145 -5.13 3.24 -8.52
N PHE A 146 -4.44 2.88 -9.60
CA PHE A 146 -5.03 2.17 -10.74
C PHE A 146 -5.12 0.68 -10.45
N GLU A 147 -5.92 0.35 -9.45
CA GLU A 147 -6.01 -0.94 -8.78
C GLU A 147 -7.45 -1.19 -8.31
N ALA A 148 -7.74 -2.46 -8.03
CA ALA A 148 -8.90 -2.85 -7.24
C ALA A 148 -8.45 -3.65 -6.02
N SER A 149 -9.08 -3.37 -4.88
CA SER A 149 -8.83 -4.02 -3.59
C SER A 149 -9.96 -5.01 -3.25
N TYR A 150 -9.59 -6.11 -2.58
CA TYR A 150 -10.47 -7.21 -2.18
C TYR A 150 -10.28 -7.42 -0.67
N PHE A 151 -11.07 -6.74 0.15
CA PHE A 151 -10.99 -6.88 1.60
C PHE A 151 -11.85 -8.04 2.09
N ASP A 152 -11.29 -8.92 2.90
CA ASP A 152 -12.01 -10.05 3.53
C ASP A 152 -12.15 -9.86 5.05
N GLU A 153 -11.18 -9.19 5.68
CA GLU A 153 -11.20 -8.94 7.12
C GLU A 153 -10.66 -7.54 7.45
N ALA A 154 -11.25 -6.88 8.45
CA ALA A 154 -10.68 -5.70 9.08
C ALA A 154 -11.04 -5.63 10.58
N LEU A 155 -10.05 -5.84 11.44
CA LEU A 155 -10.19 -5.89 12.89
C LEU A 155 -9.18 -4.97 13.59
N LEU A 156 -9.66 -4.05 14.42
CA LEU A 156 -8.78 -3.20 15.23
C LEU A 156 -8.24 -4.00 16.42
N LEU A 157 -6.93 -3.99 16.62
CA LEU A 157 -6.27 -4.59 17.78
C LEU A 157 -5.67 -3.49 18.65
N LEU A 158 -6.07 -3.44 19.92
CA LEU A 158 -5.53 -2.49 20.90
C LEU A 158 -4.64 -3.24 21.89
N ALA A 159 -3.34 -2.93 21.86
CA ALA A 159 -2.35 -3.52 22.74
C ALA A 159 -2.05 -2.58 23.91
N ASP A 160 -2.39 -3.01 25.12
CA ASP A 160 -2.05 -2.32 26.36
C ASP A 160 -0.76 -2.93 26.94
N VAL A 161 0.32 -2.16 26.87
CA VAL A 161 1.69 -2.59 27.16
C VAL A 161 2.20 -1.91 28.43
N PRO A 162 2.92 -2.60 29.34
CA PRO A 162 3.48 -1.96 30.54
C PRO A 162 4.30 -0.69 30.23
N GLN A 163 4.18 0.34 31.07
CA GLN A 163 4.97 1.56 30.91
C GLN A 163 6.47 1.28 30.76
N GLY A 164 7.11 1.97 29.81
CA GLY A 164 8.52 1.80 29.47
C GLY A 164 8.79 0.71 28.43
N TYR A 165 7.80 -0.11 28.07
CA TYR A 165 7.91 -1.04 26.95
C TYR A 165 7.22 -0.48 25.70
N GLU A 166 7.72 -0.89 24.55
CA GLU A 166 7.08 -0.76 23.25
C GLU A 166 6.68 -2.16 22.74
N ILE A 167 5.87 -2.23 21.70
CA ILE A 167 5.41 -3.49 21.09
C ILE A 167 5.36 -3.34 19.58
N PHE A 168 5.78 -4.39 18.89
CA PHE A 168 5.81 -4.47 17.43
C PHE A 168 5.44 -5.89 17.01
N ASN A 169 4.97 -6.07 15.78
CA ASN A 169 4.75 -7.38 15.19
C ASN A 169 5.99 -7.90 14.43
N GLU A 170 6.07 -9.21 14.29
CA GLU A 170 7.06 -9.85 13.43
C GLU A 170 6.76 -9.56 11.95
N TRP A 171 7.80 -9.67 11.12
CA TRP A 171 7.76 -9.38 9.68
C TRP A 171 6.62 -10.12 8.95
N SER A 172 5.70 -9.38 8.30
CA SER A 172 4.51 -9.96 7.67
C SER A 172 4.60 -10.16 6.14
N SER A 173 5.38 -9.37 5.40
CA SER A 173 5.52 -9.53 3.93
C SER A 173 6.57 -10.59 3.53
N THR A 174 6.18 -11.86 3.69
CA THR A 174 7.00 -13.06 3.46
C THR A 174 6.57 -14.06 2.36
N PRO A 175 5.46 -13.92 1.60
CA PRO A 175 5.05 -14.95 0.62
C PRO A 175 6.10 -15.31 -0.43
N GLN A 176 6.93 -14.36 -0.87
CA GLN A 176 8.05 -14.59 -1.80
C GLN A 176 9.16 -15.48 -1.22
N LEU A 177 9.11 -15.75 0.08
CA LEU A 177 9.99 -16.65 0.82
C LEU A 177 9.26 -17.91 1.28
N GLU A 178 8.10 -18.20 0.68
CA GLU A 178 7.30 -19.39 0.97
C GLU A 178 6.91 -19.50 2.46
N ARG A 179 6.57 -18.35 3.05
CA ARG A 179 6.15 -18.23 4.46
C ARG A 179 4.89 -17.38 4.55
N ARG A 180 3.95 -17.84 5.39
CA ARG A 180 2.77 -17.04 5.75
C ARG A 180 3.16 -15.88 6.66
N PRO A 181 2.44 -14.74 6.59
CA PRO A 181 2.63 -13.63 7.51
C PRO A 181 2.55 -14.08 8.97
N SER A 182 3.45 -13.56 9.81
CA SER A 182 3.38 -13.77 11.26
C SER A 182 2.35 -12.82 11.87
N LEU A 183 1.51 -13.35 12.77
CA LEU A 183 0.58 -12.59 13.61
C LEU A 183 1.12 -12.40 15.04
N ARG A 184 2.40 -12.72 15.26
CA ARG A 184 3.04 -12.64 16.58
C ARG A 184 3.48 -11.22 16.88
N PHE A 185 3.29 -10.80 18.13
CA PHE A 185 3.81 -9.57 18.69
C PHE A 185 4.96 -9.84 19.66
N VAL A 186 5.86 -8.87 19.79
CA VAL A 186 6.95 -8.91 20.76
C VAL A 186 7.06 -7.55 21.45
N THR A 187 7.14 -7.58 22.78
CA THR A 187 7.43 -6.39 23.59
C THR A 187 8.93 -6.20 23.72
N VAL A 188 9.36 -4.94 23.64
CA VAL A 188 10.77 -4.54 23.67
C VAL A 188 10.95 -3.36 24.63
N ARG A 189 12.16 -3.20 25.16
CA ARG A 189 12.50 -2.08 26.05
C ARG A 189 13.97 -1.72 25.88
N ASP A 190 14.24 -0.41 25.87
CA ASP A 190 15.61 0.14 25.79
C ASP A 190 16.38 -0.35 24.55
N SER A 191 15.68 -0.57 23.43
CA SER A 191 16.30 -0.93 22.15
C SER A 191 17.30 0.15 21.74
N ARG A 192 18.50 -0.27 21.34
CA ARG A 192 19.65 0.62 21.19
C ARG A 192 20.17 0.66 19.75
N PRO A 193 20.60 1.83 19.25
CA PRO A 193 21.20 1.93 17.92
C PRO A 193 22.57 1.24 17.88
N PRO A 194 23.11 0.99 16.69
CA PRO A 194 24.48 0.53 16.56
C PRO A 194 25.47 1.56 17.09
N ARG A 195 26.66 1.10 17.47
CA ARG A 195 27.81 1.95 17.82
C ARG A 195 28.62 2.33 16.59
N SER A 196 28.54 1.54 15.52
CA SER A 196 29.10 1.85 14.21
C SER A 196 28.22 1.27 13.11
N ALA A 197 28.15 1.98 11.99
CA ALA A 197 27.53 1.50 10.77
C ALA A 197 28.38 1.96 9.58
N LEU A 198 28.78 1.02 8.73
CA LEU A 198 29.66 1.24 7.59
C LEU A 198 29.07 0.61 6.34
N LEU A 199 29.18 1.28 5.20
CA LEU A 199 29.02 0.65 3.89
C LEU A 199 30.23 -0.25 3.59
N GLU A 200 30.12 -1.09 2.56
CA GLU A 200 31.20 -2.03 2.19
C GLU A 200 32.49 -1.32 1.72
N ASP A 201 32.39 -0.07 1.27
CA ASP A 201 33.54 0.78 0.91
C ASP A 201 34.18 1.51 2.11
N GLY A 202 33.62 1.35 3.31
CA GLY A 202 34.08 1.98 4.54
C GLY A 202 33.44 3.34 4.85
N THR A 203 32.49 3.82 4.05
CA THR A 203 31.74 5.05 4.32
C THR A 203 30.92 4.92 5.60
N GLU A 204 31.03 5.89 6.51
CA GLU A 204 30.26 5.92 7.75
C GLU A 204 28.81 6.35 7.48
N VAL A 205 27.86 5.54 7.96
CA VAL A 205 26.41 5.74 7.78
C VAL A 205 25.65 5.56 9.09
N LEU A 206 26.32 5.79 10.23
CA LEU A 206 25.73 5.60 11.56
C LEU A 206 24.48 6.44 11.77
N GLN A 207 24.50 7.70 11.32
CA GLN A 207 23.38 8.61 11.47
C GLN A 207 22.11 8.07 10.77
N GLN A 208 22.27 7.52 9.56
CA GLN A 208 21.20 7.07 8.68
C GLN A 208 20.49 5.78 9.13
N VAL A 209 21.02 5.11 10.15
CA VAL A 209 20.45 3.83 10.64
C VAL A 209 20.21 3.82 12.14
N SER A 210 20.48 4.94 12.84
CA SER A 210 20.39 5.01 14.30
C SER A 210 18.98 5.34 14.82
N ALA A 211 18.12 5.95 14.00
CA ALA A 211 16.79 6.37 14.41
C ALA A 211 15.85 6.45 13.21
N ALA A 212 14.57 6.15 13.41
CA ALA A 212 13.56 6.23 12.36
C ALA A 212 13.11 7.69 12.15
N ASP A 213 13.97 8.51 11.57
CA ASP A 213 13.78 9.96 11.39
C ASP A 213 13.50 10.37 9.94
N GLY A 214 13.43 9.41 9.01
CA GLY A 214 13.20 9.67 7.60
C GLY A 214 14.46 10.10 6.83
N VAL A 215 15.65 9.96 7.43
CA VAL A 215 16.94 10.14 6.76
C VAL A 215 17.54 8.76 6.49
N PRO A 216 17.20 8.11 5.36
CA PRO A 216 17.51 6.71 5.17
C PRO A 216 18.98 6.44 4.82
N LEU A 217 19.34 5.17 4.92
CA LEU A 217 20.52 4.61 4.30
C LEU A 217 20.52 4.93 2.79
N PRO A 218 21.63 5.44 2.22
CA PRO A 218 21.75 5.58 0.77
C PRO A 218 21.57 4.23 0.07
N VAL A 219 20.62 4.17 -0.87
CA VAL A 219 20.34 2.97 -1.65
C VAL A 219 20.89 3.15 -3.05
N GLU A 220 21.72 2.19 -3.49
CA GLU A 220 22.20 2.11 -4.86
C GLU A 220 21.23 1.29 -5.70
N PRO A 221 20.52 1.88 -6.69
CA PRO A 221 19.54 1.14 -7.47
C PRO A 221 20.15 -0.04 -8.22
N ALA A 222 21.41 0.11 -8.69
CA ALA A 222 22.03 -0.84 -9.59
C ALA A 222 22.52 -2.14 -8.92
N GLY A 223 22.68 -2.14 -7.60
CA GLY A 223 23.28 -3.27 -6.87
C GLY A 223 22.66 -3.46 -5.49
N LEU A 224 23.17 -4.46 -4.77
CA LEU A 224 22.71 -4.75 -3.41
C LEU A 224 23.12 -3.63 -2.46
N SER A 225 22.13 -3.06 -1.76
CA SER A 225 22.37 -2.08 -0.70
C SER A 225 22.66 -2.81 0.61
N ARG A 226 23.86 -2.57 1.16
CA ARG A 226 24.36 -3.26 2.34
C ARG A 226 24.92 -2.30 3.36
N VAL A 227 24.66 -2.60 4.63
CA VAL A 227 25.28 -1.92 5.76
C VAL A 227 25.84 -2.95 6.74
N VAL A 228 27.05 -2.72 7.20
CA VAL A 228 27.69 -3.47 8.28
C VAL A 228 27.52 -2.68 9.56
N VAL A 229 26.83 -3.25 10.55
CA VAL A 229 26.56 -2.62 11.84
C VAL A 229 27.21 -3.39 12.98
N ASP A 230 27.64 -2.68 14.01
CA ASP A 230 28.07 -3.26 15.27
C ASP A 230 27.37 -2.55 16.42
N PHE A 231 26.64 -3.31 17.24
CA PHE A 231 25.99 -2.80 18.43
C PHE A 231 26.96 -2.75 19.63
N GLY A 232 28.10 -3.41 19.58
CA GLY A 232 28.89 -3.72 20.78
C GLY A 232 28.16 -4.70 21.72
N PRO A 233 28.76 -5.02 22.88
CA PRO A 233 28.37 -6.18 23.69
C PRO A 233 26.88 -6.26 23.98
N SER A 234 26.30 -7.45 23.85
CA SER A 234 24.94 -7.77 24.27
C SER A 234 24.97 -8.51 25.61
N GLU A 235 24.12 -8.09 26.54
CA GLU A 235 24.03 -8.71 27.87
C GLU A 235 23.27 -10.04 27.79
N HIS A 236 22.29 -10.12 26.90
CA HIS A 236 21.38 -11.24 26.73
C HIS A 236 21.25 -11.69 25.27
N PRO A 237 22.33 -12.19 24.63
CA PRO A 237 22.30 -12.59 23.21
C PRO A 237 21.30 -13.72 22.90
N GLU A 238 20.90 -14.51 23.90
CA GLU A 238 19.83 -15.50 23.78
C GLU A 238 18.43 -14.90 23.59
N ARG A 239 18.30 -13.57 23.78
CA ARG A 239 17.05 -12.80 23.62
C ARG A 239 17.16 -11.76 22.51
N ALA A 240 18.27 -11.73 21.78
CA ALA A 240 18.57 -10.71 20.81
C ALA A 240 17.51 -10.65 19.70
N ARG A 241 17.11 -9.43 19.33
CA ARG A 241 16.16 -9.14 18.25
C ARG A 241 16.58 -7.85 17.57
N LEU A 242 16.30 -7.74 16.28
CA LEU A 242 16.35 -6.46 15.59
C LEU A 242 14.98 -5.82 15.57
N VAL A 243 14.95 -4.53 15.88
CA VAL A 243 13.84 -3.62 15.59
C VAL A 243 14.25 -2.86 14.33
N ILE A 244 13.68 -3.24 13.18
CA ILE A 244 14.07 -2.73 11.86
C ILE A 244 12.96 -1.83 11.35
N THR A 245 13.29 -0.59 10.97
CA THR A 245 12.35 0.34 10.33
C THR A 245 12.74 0.59 8.90
N THR A 246 11.83 0.30 7.98
CA THR A 246 12.08 0.30 6.54
C THR A 246 10.80 0.66 5.77
N TRP A 247 10.94 1.07 4.50
CA TRP A 247 9.82 1.17 3.56
C TRP A 247 10.17 0.56 2.19
N GLY A 248 9.15 0.25 1.40
CA GLY A 248 9.30 -0.25 0.03
C GLY A 248 9.16 0.85 -1.03
N VAL A 249 9.97 0.75 -2.09
CA VAL A 249 9.94 1.65 -3.26
C VAL A 249 9.55 0.87 -4.50
N TYR A 250 8.52 1.35 -5.21
CA TYR A 250 7.88 0.68 -6.35
C TYR A 250 8.03 1.51 -7.64
N GLU A 251 9.26 1.60 -8.14
CA GLU A 251 9.61 2.33 -9.38
C GLU A 251 10.20 1.38 -10.44
N ASP A 252 10.20 1.79 -11.73
CA ASP A 252 10.90 1.03 -12.78
C ASP A 252 12.41 1.27 -12.73
N LEU A 253 13.10 0.46 -11.93
CA LEU A 253 14.55 0.57 -11.74
C LEU A 253 15.34 -0.44 -12.58
N ARG A 254 14.68 -1.21 -13.46
CA ARG A 254 15.32 -2.30 -14.23
C ARG A 254 16.44 -1.82 -15.16
N GLY A 255 16.34 -0.60 -15.68
CA GLY A 255 17.41 0.00 -16.49
C GLY A 255 18.72 0.18 -15.72
N ALA A 256 18.64 0.24 -14.39
CA ALA A 256 19.79 0.35 -13.49
C ALA A 256 20.14 -0.98 -12.82
N GLN A 257 19.16 -1.83 -12.48
CA GLN A 257 19.35 -3.04 -11.69
C GLN A 257 20.16 -4.13 -12.40
N GLN A 258 21.09 -4.75 -11.66
CA GLN A 258 21.86 -5.92 -12.09
C GLN A 258 21.75 -7.04 -11.05
N PRO A 259 21.74 -8.33 -11.46
CA PRO A 259 21.90 -9.44 -10.53
C PRO A 259 23.17 -9.30 -9.67
N PRO A 260 23.21 -9.86 -8.45
CA PRO A 260 22.21 -10.75 -7.85
C PRO A 260 21.04 -10.01 -7.18
N TYR A 261 19.85 -10.60 -7.27
CA TYR A 261 18.65 -10.12 -6.57
C TYR A 261 18.53 -10.73 -5.17
N SER A 262 17.87 -10.03 -4.25
CA SER A 262 17.52 -10.53 -2.91
C SER A 262 16.01 -10.57 -2.72
N ALA A 263 15.48 -11.77 -2.43
CA ALA A 263 14.05 -11.98 -2.23
C ALA A 263 13.51 -11.35 -0.93
N GLY A 264 14.39 -10.95 -0.01
CA GLY A 264 14.05 -10.30 1.25
C GLY A 264 15.27 -9.62 1.88
N THR A 265 15.09 -9.08 3.07
CA THR A 265 16.18 -8.49 3.85
C THR A 265 17.00 -9.58 4.54
N THR A 266 18.28 -9.71 4.20
CA THR A 266 19.16 -10.77 4.69
C THR A 266 20.07 -10.26 5.80
N ILE A 267 20.13 -11.02 6.90
CA ILE A 267 21.03 -10.81 8.03
C ILE A 267 22.14 -11.85 8.00
N GLU A 268 23.37 -11.37 7.97
CA GLU A 268 24.58 -12.18 8.00
C GLU A 268 25.44 -11.80 9.20
N THR A 269 26.16 -12.75 9.76
CA THR A 269 27.15 -12.52 10.84
C THR A 269 28.54 -12.93 10.36
N PRO A 270 29.63 -12.44 10.98
CA PRO A 270 30.98 -12.90 10.67
C PRO A 270 31.11 -14.43 10.75
N ASP A 271 31.85 -15.03 9.81
CA ASP A 271 32.07 -16.48 9.76
C ASP A 271 33.32 -16.96 10.53
N GLY A 272 34.11 -16.02 11.06
CA GLY A 272 35.35 -16.27 11.79
C GLY A 272 36.62 -16.40 10.93
N VAL A 273 36.50 -16.36 9.60
CA VAL A 273 37.63 -16.43 8.65
C VAL A 273 37.71 -15.21 7.70
N GLY A 274 37.01 -14.14 8.05
CA GLY A 274 36.99 -12.87 7.31
C GLY A 274 35.86 -12.74 6.30
N GLY A 275 34.93 -13.68 6.28
CA GLY A 275 33.71 -13.63 5.48
C GLY A 275 32.45 -13.42 6.31
N TRP A 276 31.32 -13.56 5.62
CA TRP A 276 29.97 -13.41 6.16
C TRP A 276 29.20 -14.70 5.94
N ARG A 277 28.42 -15.11 6.93
CA ARG A 277 27.52 -16.26 6.82
C ARG A 277 26.10 -15.81 7.09
N GLU A 278 25.22 -16.03 6.13
CA GLU A 278 23.77 -15.87 6.26
C GLU A 278 23.24 -16.58 7.51
N ARG A 279 22.33 -15.90 8.21
CA ARG A 279 21.65 -16.42 9.40
C ARG A 279 20.15 -16.42 9.22
N VAL A 280 19.61 -15.30 8.74
CA VAL A 280 18.17 -15.10 8.61
C VAL A 280 17.91 -14.32 7.34
N VAL A 281 16.90 -14.74 6.60
CA VAL A 281 16.29 -13.94 5.53
C VAL A 281 14.91 -13.53 6.05
N ALA A 282 14.70 -12.24 6.29
CA ALA A 282 13.41 -11.64 6.62
C ALA A 282 12.62 -11.36 5.33
N GLY A 283 11.41 -10.82 5.44
CA GLY A 283 10.61 -10.42 4.27
C GLY A 283 11.14 -9.17 3.56
N LYS A 284 10.33 -8.65 2.64
CA LYS A 284 10.51 -7.31 2.06
C LYS A 284 9.66 -6.32 2.84
N SER A 285 10.00 -5.04 2.80
CA SER A 285 9.41 -4.05 3.71
C SER A 285 8.01 -3.63 3.33
N ALA A 286 7.63 -3.83 2.05
CA ALA A 286 6.32 -3.66 1.41
C ALA A 286 5.31 -2.79 2.16
N SER A 287 4.87 -1.72 1.48
CA SER A 287 4.14 -0.56 2.03
C SER A 287 5.09 0.62 2.29
N ASP A 288 4.53 1.73 2.71
CA ASP A 288 5.18 2.81 3.42
C ASP A 288 5.92 2.32 4.68
N VAL A 289 6.51 3.24 5.43
CA VAL A 289 7.35 2.95 6.59
C VAL A 289 6.66 2.04 7.60
N ARG A 290 7.37 0.97 7.99
CA ARG A 290 6.97 0.04 9.04
C ARG A 290 8.15 -0.34 9.91
N THR A 291 7.85 -0.65 11.16
CA THR A 291 8.81 -1.19 12.11
C THR A 291 8.49 -2.65 12.40
N TRP A 292 9.47 -3.53 12.14
CA TRP A 292 9.33 -4.98 12.29
C TRP A 292 10.29 -5.53 13.33
N ILE A 293 9.88 -6.61 14.00
CA ILE A 293 10.77 -7.42 14.82
C ILE A 293 11.33 -8.59 14.03
N LEU A 294 12.63 -8.79 14.14
CA LEU A 294 13.32 -9.97 13.65
C LEU A 294 14.03 -10.67 14.81
N ASP A 295 13.62 -11.91 15.09
CA ASP A 295 14.21 -12.73 16.16
C ASP A 295 15.63 -13.18 15.78
N LEU A 296 16.60 -12.88 16.65
CA LEU A 296 18.00 -13.28 16.52
C LEU A 296 18.48 -14.13 17.71
N ALA A 297 17.56 -14.71 18.49
CA ALA A 297 17.89 -15.52 19.65
C ALA A 297 18.90 -16.63 19.31
N GLY A 298 20.07 -16.59 19.97
CA GLY A 298 21.12 -17.58 19.79
C GLY A 298 21.95 -17.45 18.49
N ILE A 299 21.71 -16.42 17.68
CA ILE A 299 22.52 -16.10 16.50
C ILE A 299 23.75 -15.27 16.86
N LEU A 300 23.59 -14.30 17.76
CA LEU A 300 24.64 -13.40 18.21
C LEU A 300 25.40 -13.98 19.40
N THR A 301 26.59 -13.43 19.68
CA THR A 301 27.33 -13.71 20.93
C THR A 301 27.42 -12.44 21.76
N SER A 302 27.68 -12.58 23.07
CA SER A 302 27.83 -11.41 23.95
C SER A 302 28.97 -10.49 23.55
N SER A 303 30.01 -11.01 22.86
CA SER A 303 31.19 -10.26 22.45
C SER A 303 31.22 -9.86 20.97
N ASP A 304 30.37 -10.44 20.13
CA ASP A 304 30.33 -10.15 18.69
C ASP A 304 28.88 -10.02 18.23
N THR A 305 28.45 -8.78 18.08
CA THR A 305 27.14 -8.37 17.58
C THR A 305 27.21 -7.80 16.17
N ARG A 306 28.35 -7.98 15.48
CA ARG A 306 28.50 -7.47 14.12
C ARG A 306 27.57 -8.23 13.18
N MET A 307 26.93 -7.49 12.31
CA MET A 307 26.07 -8.06 11.28
C MET A 307 26.14 -7.24 10.00
N ARG A 308 25.98 -7.92 8.87
CA ARG A 308 25.76 -7.30 7.57
C ARG A 308 24.29 -7.48 7.22
N ILE A 309 23.65 -6.35 6.93
CA ILE A 309 22.25 -6.28 6.53
C ILE A 309 22.25 -5.99 5.03
N THR A 310 21.72 -6.92 4.24
CA THR A 310 21.48 -6.75 2.81
C THR A 310 19.99 -6.52 2.60
N LEU A 311 19.60 -5.35 2.10
CA LEU A 311 18.19 -5.00 1.90
C LEU A 311 17.59 -5.79 0.72
N ALA A 312 16.27 -6.02 0.78
CA ALA A 312 15.57 -6.65 -0.33
C ALA A 312 15.77 -5.82 -1.61
N HIS A 313 16.09 -6.52 -2.69
CA HIS A 313 16.42 -5.91 -3.98
C HIS A 313 15.85 -6.77 -5.09
N GLN A 314 14.78 -6.29 -5.71
CA GLN A 314 14.06 -6.97 -6.78
C GLN A 314 13.81 -6.00 -7.95
N PRO A 315 13.65 -6.52 -9.20
CA PRO A 315 13.39 -5.73 -10.42
C PRO A 315 12.37 -4.60 -10.32
N SER A 316 11.37 -4.73 -9.44
CA SER A 316 10.28 -3.77 -9.25
C SER A 316 10.06 -3.34 -7.80
N THR A 317 10.95 -3.72 -6.87
CA THR A 317 10.83 -3.31 -5.47
C THR A 317 12.21 -3.24 -4.80
N LEU A 318 12.52 -2.09 -4.20
CA LEU A 318 13.68 -1.92 -3.33
C LEU A 318 13.22 -1.60 -1.91
N ASP A 319 13.90 -2.17 -0.93
CA ASP A 319 13.74 -1.77 0.46
C ASP A 319 14.70 -0.62 0.78
N VAL A 320 14.20 0.34 1.55
CA VAL A 320 14.98 1.46 2.09
C VAL A 320 15.00 1.34 3.61
N LEU A 321 16.20 1.38 4.19
CA LEU A 321 16.41 1.28 5.64
C LEU A 321 16.47 2.66 6.27
N ASP A 322 15.68 2.86 7.32
CA ASP A 322 15.65 4.09 8.11
C ASP A 322 16.26 3.89 9.50
N ALA A 323 16.05 2.72 10.10
CA ALA A 323 16.61 2.42 11.41
C ALA A 323 16.83 0.93 11.62
N VAL A 324 17.88 0.60 12.37
CA VAL A 324 18.07 -0.73 12.96
C VAL A 324 18.52 -0.59 14.40
N LEU A 325 17.72 -1.14 15.32
CA LEU A 325 18.04 -1.18 16.75
C LEU A 325 18.19 -2.63 17.20
N LEU A 326 19.02 -2.86 18.21
CA LEU A 326 19.12 -4.14 18.90
C LEU A 326 18.33 -4.07 20.21
N ASP A 327 17.44 -5.05 20.41
CA ASP A 327 16.77 -5.33 21.69
C ASP A 327 17.28 -6.68 22.21
N ASP A 328 17.66 -6.73 23.48
CA ASP A 328 17.95 -7.97 24.21
C ASP A 328 17.19 -8.03 25.54
N SER A 329 16.13 -7.22 25.67
CA SER A 329 15.29 -7.17 26.86
C SER A 329 14.42 -8.43 26.99
N GLU A 330 13.97 -8.69 28.24
CA GLU A 330 12.97 -9.73 28.50
C GLU A 330 11.60 -9.27 28.01
N PRO A 331 10.96 -10.02 27.07
CA PRO A 331 9.59 -9.75 26.70
C PRO A 331 8.68 -9.92 27.91
N VAL A 332 7.75 -8.99 28.06
CA VAL A 332 6.73 -9.03 29.10
C VAL A 332 5.35 -9.28 28.51
N PRO A 333 4.44 -9.92 29.27
CA PRO A 333 3.04 -10.02 28.88
C PRO A 333 2.40 -8.64 28.70
N PHE A 334 1.43 -8.59 27.80
CA PHE A 334 0.60 -7.42 27.48
C PHE A 334 -0.84 -7.90 27.25
N ASP A 335 -1.81 -6.97 27.27
CA ASP A 335 -3.18 -7.30 26.91
C ASP A 335 -3.45 -6.90 25.46
N LEU A 336 -4.01 -7.81 24.68
CA LEU A 336 -4.48 -7.53 23.32
C LEU A 336 -6.00 -7.57 23.30
N THR A 337 -6.63 -6.45 22.96
CA THR A 337 -8.08 -6.33 22.87
C THR A 337 -8.49 -6.21 21.40
N PRO A 338 -9.06 -7.25 20.78
CA PRO A 338 -9.67 -7.14 19.47
C PRO A 338 -10.99 -6.35 19.57
N VAL A 339 -11.20 -5.43 18.64
CA VAL A 339 -12.38 -4.57 18.57
C VAL A 339 -12.93 -4.63 17.15
N ALA A 340 -14.08 -5.29 17.00
CA ALA A 340 -14.81 -5.33 15.74
C ALA A 340 -15.36 -3.94 15.39
N ALA A 341 -15.47 -3.65 14.10
CA ALA A 341 -16.04 -2.40 13.62
C ALA A 341 -17.52 -2.31 14.01
N ARG A 342 -17.91 -1.23 14.69
CA ARG A 342 -19.33 -0.93 14.93
C ARG A 342 -20.00 -0.32 13.70
N VAL A 343 -19.21 0.35 12.86
CA VAL A 343 -19.59 0.90 11.55
C VAL A 343 -18.52 0.47 10.54
N ALA A 344 -18.97 -0.07 9.40
CA ALA A 344 -18.16 -0.25 8.20
C ALA A 344 -19.02 0.07 6.99
N GLU A 345 -18.86 1.26 6.44
CA GLU A 345 -19.68 1.77 5.35
C GLU A 345 -18.81 1.93 4.10
N LEU A 346 -19.08 1.13 3.07
CA LEU A 346 -18.49 1.30 1.75
C LEU A 346 -19.20 2.44 1.02
N GLY A 347 -18.42 3.36 0.47
CA GLY A 347 -18.93 4.41 -0.40
C GLY A 347 -17.86 4.92 -1.35
N TYR A 348 -18.24 5.92 -2.13
CA TYR A 348 -17.31 6.63 -2.98
C TYR A 348 -16.70 7.81 -2.21
N GLY A 349 -15.37 7.79 -2.06
CA GLY A 349 -14.59 8.81 -1.36
C GLY A 349 -13.92 9.82 -2.30
N GLY A 350 -13.96 9.60 -3.62
CA GLY A 350 -13.26 10.42 -4.60
C GLY A 350 -11.84 9.95 -4.87
N ALA A 351 -11.22 10.50 -5.90
CA ALA A 351 -9.78 10.31 -6.13
C ALA A 351 -8.94 11.05 -5.06
N SER A 352 -7.64 10.83 -5.06
CA SER A 352 -6.69 11.49 -4.16
C SER A 352 -5.34 11.65 -4.85
N GLN A 353 -4.50 12.55 -4.34
CA GLN A 353 -3.13 12.66 -4.81
C GLN A 353 -2.28 11.68 -4.03
N VAL A 354 -1.56 10.83 -4.76
CA VAL A 354 -0.56 9.91 -4.20
C VAL A 354 0.79 10.30 -4.77
N GLU A 355 1.72 10.61 -3.87
CA GLU A 355 3.14 10.72 -4.17
C GLU A 355 3.80 9.40 -3.80
N ALA A 356 4.23 8.64 -4.82
CA ALA A 356 4.88 7.35 -4.63
C ALA A 356 6.16 7.48 -3.78
N ALA A 357 6.44 6.46 -2.98
CA ALA A 357 7.68 6.40 -2.22
C ALA A 357 8.89 6.33 -3.18
N THR A 358 9.97 7.02 -2.82
CA THR A 358 11.25 7.02 -3.53
C THR A 358 12.36 6.54 -2.59
N LEU A 359 13.60 6.50 -3.10
CA LEU A 359 14.77 6.12 -2.28
C LEU A 359 15.09 7.12 -1.17
N THR A 360 14.54 8.33 -1.22
CA THR A 360 14.84 9.42 -0.27
C THR A 360 13.61 9.98 0.42
N HIS A 361 12.42 9.58 0.01
CA HIS A 361 11.16 10.08 0.56
C HIS A 361 10.12 8.97 0.68
N ARG A 362 9.31 9.05 1.73
CA ARG A 362 8.26 8.08 2.05
C ARG A 362 7.02 8.28 1.16
N LEU A 363 6.13 7.30 1.17
CA LEU A 363 4.84 7.43 0.50
C LEU A 363 4.06 8.58 1.15
N GLN A 364 3.37 9.39 0.34
CA GLN A 364 2.43 10.38 0.85
C GLN A 364 1.14 10.32 0.07
N ALA A 365 0.02 10.43 0.79
CA ALA A 365 -1.28 10.60 0.18
C ALA A 365 -2.01 11.79 0.80
N GLN A 366 -2.72 12.53 -0.03
CA GLN A 366 -3.57 13.63 0.41
C GLN A 366 -5.01 13.33 0.02
N ASP A 367 -5.93 13.46 0.98
CA ASP A 367 -7.36 13.31 0.73
C ASP A 367 -7.85 14.49 -0.13
N LEU A 368 -7.94 14.25 -1.43
CA LEU A 368 -8.55 15.18 -2.38
C LEU A 368 -9.92 14.67 -2.81
N SER A 369 -10.85 14.51 -1.87
CA SER A 369 -12.28 14.13 -2.11
C SER A 369 -13.04 14.84 -3.26
N ARG A 370 -12.43 15.82 -3.95
CA ARG A 370 -12.96 16.52 -5.12
C ARG A 370 -12.26 16.20 -6.44
N ALA A 371 -11.19 15.40 -6.44
CA ALA A 371 -10.52 14.99 -7.65
C ALA A 371 -11.47 14.14 -8.51
N PRO A 372 -11.51 14.36 -9.84
CA PRO A 372 -12.38 13.61 -10.73
C PRO A 372 -11.98 12.14 -10.78
N ASP A 373 -12.92 11.29 -11.19
CA ASP A 373 -12.62 9.92 -11.55
C ASP A 373 -11.59 9.86 -12.69
N TYR A 374 -10.78 8.81 -12.68
CA TYR A 374 -9.92 8.43 -13.80
C TYR A 374 -10.55 7.20 -14.48
N PRO A 375 -11.37 7.34 -15.54
CA PRO A 375 -12.05 6.21 -16.17
C PRO A 375 -11.12 5.06 -16.56
N GLU A 376 -9.89 5.39 -16.95
CA GLU A 376 -8.83 4.46 -17.29
C GLU A 376 -8.28 3.67 -16.08
N ALA A 377 -8.55 4.07 -14.84
CA ALA A 377 -8.14 3.36 -13.63
C ALA A 377 -9.03 2.16 -13.34
N PHE A 378 -10.29 2.19 -13.80
CA PHE A 378 -11.24 1.14 -13.48
C PHE A 378 -10.91 -0.19 -14.17
N LEU A 379 -11.21 -1.29 -13.46
CA LEU A 379 -11.29 -2.62 -14.02
C LEU A 379 -12.76 -2.98 -14.23
N SER A 380 -13.07 -3.64 -15.35
CA SER A 380 -14.43 -4.15 -15.59
C SER A 380 -14.78 -5.27 -14.61
N GLY A 381 -16.03 -5.31 -14.16
CA GLY A 381 -16.45 -6.32 -13.18
C GLY A 381 -17.68 -5.94 -12.39
N SER A 382 -18.08 -6.83 -11.48
CA SER A 382 -19.16 -6.62 -10.52
C SER A 382 -18.57 -6.34 -9.15
N TYR A 383 -18.65 -5.11 -8.69
CA TYR A 383 -18.13 -4.66 -7.41
C TYR A 383 -19.21 -4.66 -6.33
N THR A 384 -18.76 -4.56 -5.09
CA THR A 384 -19.66 -4.47 -3.94
C THR A 384 -20.52 -3.21 -4.02
N ARG A 385 -21.81 -3.35 -3.72
CA ARG A 385 -22.73 -2.22 -3.55
C ARG A 385 -22.30 -1.35 -2.38
N TYR A 386 -22.54 -0.05 -2.48
CA TYR A 386 -22.32 0.86 -1.35
C TYR A 386 -23.28 0.56 -0.18
N GLY A 387 -22.87 0.99 1.02
CA GLY A 387 -23.60 0.83 2.28
C GLY A 387 -22.83 -0.01 3.30
N ASP A 388 -23.56 -0.52 4.30
CA ASP A 388 -23.02 -1.35 5.38
C ASP A 388 -22.40 -2.64 4.83
N VAL A 389 -21.09 -2.79 5.02
CA VAL A 389 -20.28 -3.95 4.62
C VAL A 389 -19.67 -4.67 5.82
N ARG A 390 -20.07 -4.35 7.06
CA ARG A 390 -19.55 -5.02 8.26
C ARG A 390 -19.58 -6.55 8.19
N PRO A 391 -20.64 -7.20 7.64
CA PRO A 391 -20.66 -8.66 7.55
C PRO A 391 -19.53 -9.26 6.71
N LEU A 392 -19.01 -8.52 5.73
CA LEU A 392 -17.94 -8.96 4.82
C LEU A 392 -16.52 -8.64 5.35
N LEU A 393 -16.40 -8.08 6.56
CA LEU A 393 -15.11 -7.74 7.16
C LEU A 393 -14.89 -8.44 8.50
N ALA A 394 -15.81 -9.35 8.87
CA ALA A 394 -15.86 -9.95 10.19
C ALA A 394 -14.86 -11.10 10.36
N GLU A 395 -14.58 -11.83 9.30
CA GLU A 395 -13.63 -12.94 9.24
C GLU A 395 -13.20 -13.16 7.78
N ALA A 396 -12.01 -13.73 7.57
CA ALA A 396 -11.55 -14.10 6.23
C ALA A 396 -12.24 -15.40 5.77
N ASP A 397 -13.21 -15.30 4.86
CA ASP A 397 -14.02 -16.41 4.33
C ASP A 397 -14.19 -16.40 2.79
N ASP A 398 -13.31 -15.67 2.08
CA ASP A 398 -13.32 -15.43 0.63
C ASP A 398 -14.56 -14.66 0.12
N ARG A 399 -15.18 -13.85 0.99
CA ARG A 399 -16.32 -12.98 0.66
C ARG A 399 -15.93 -11.52 0.79
N PHE A 400 -15.38 -11.02 -0.29
CA PHE A 400 -14.72 -9.73 -0.28
C PHE A 400 -15.64 -8.51 -0.37
N VAL A 401 -15.27 -7.44 0.33
CA VAL A 401 -15.56 -6.07 -0.08
C VAL A 401 -14.67 -5.71 -1.27
N LEU A 402 -15.21 -5.85 -2.47
CA LEU A 402 -14.61 -5.42 -3.73
C LEU A 402 -14.69 -3.89 -3.91
N MET A 403 -13.53 -3.24 -3.93
CA MET A 403 -13.35 -1.79 -4.09
C MET A 403 -12.70 -1.45 -5.42
N ALA A 404 -13.24 -0.44 -6.09
CA ALA A 404 -12.66 0.20 -7.26
C ALA A 404 -11.88 1.45 -6.85
N GLN A 405 -11.09 2.01 -7.77
CA GLN A 405 -10.49 3.32 -7.62
C GLN A 405 -11.52 4.37 -7.17
N GLY A 406 -11.16 5.14 -6.14
CA GLY A 406 -11.99 6.17 -5.54
C GLY A 406 -12.94 5.67 -4.43
N ASP A 407 -13.09 4.35 -4.25
CA ASP A 407 -13.90 3.82 -3.15
C ASP A 407 -13.20 3.97 -1.79
N GLU A 408 -14.00 4.06 -0.75
CA GLU A 408 -13.55 4.06 0.64
C GLU A 408 -14.44 3.18 1.54
N ILE A 409 -13.82 2.52 2.51
CA ILE A 409 -14.51 1.93 3.66
C ILE A 409 -14.29 2.86 4.85
N ARG A 410 -15.38 3.42 5.37
CA ARG A 410 -15.38 4.21 6.62
C ARG A 410 -15.60 3.30 7.80
N LEU A 411 -14.61 3.20 8.67
CA LEU A 411 -14.60 2.32 9.84
C LEU A 411 -14.67 3.13 11.15
N GLU A 412 -15.56 2.72 12.05
CA GLU A 412 -15.61 3.22 13.43
C GLU A 412 -15.54 2.06 14.42
N PHE A 413 -14.72 2.23 15.46
CA PHE A 413 -14.53 1.25 16.54
C PHE A 413 -14.74 1.93 17.89
N ASP A 414 -15.37 1.23 18.82
CA ASP A 414 -15.49 1.72 20.20
C ASP A 414 -14.11 1.72 20.88
N ALA A 415 -13.87 2.70 21.74
CA ALA A 415 -12.66 2.78 22.53
C ALA A 415 -12.88 2.17 23.92
N PRO A 416 -12.53 0.88 24.15
CA PRO A 416 -12.61 0.30 25.49
C PRO A 416 -11.66 1.04 26.44
N PRO A 417 -11.92 1.04 27.76
CA PRO A 417 -11.01 1.63 28.73
C PRO A 417 -9.58 1.09 28.60
N GLN A 418 -8.60 1.97 28.74
CA GLN A 418 -7.20 1.56 28.81
C GLN A 418 -6.86 1.00 30.19
N ARG A 419 -6.11 -0.10 30.23
CA ARG A 419 -5.62 -0.67 31.50
C ARG A 419 -4.74 0.37 32.24
N PRO A 420 -4.94 0.58 33.56
CA PRO A 420 -4.07 1.47 34.32
C PRO A 420 -2.61 1.01 34.33
N GLY A 421 -1.67 1.97 34.20
CA GLY A 421 -0.23 1.69 34.23
C GLY A 421 0.35 1.16 32.91
N THR A 422 -0.43 1.18 31.82
CA THR A 422 0.03 0.81 30.48
C THR A 422 0.15 2.01 29.56
N THR A 423 0.75 1.80 28.39
CA THR A 423 0.59 2.60 27.17
C THR A 423 -0.20 1.78 26.15
N ARG A 424 -0.99 2.43 25.31
CA ARG A 424 -1.78 1.77 24.26
C ARG A 424 -1.15 1.97 22.88
N ARG A 425 -1.02 0.89 22.13
CA ARG A 425 -0.68 0.88 20.69
C ARG A 425 -1.84 0.27 19.91
N ALA A 426 -2.11 0.82 18.73
CA ALA A 426 -3.13 0.32 17.83
C ALA A 426 -2.50 -0.41 16.65
N PHE A 427 -3.15 -1.49 16.21
CA PHE A 427 -2.81 -2.24 15.01
C PHE A 427 -4.10 -2.56 14.25
N LEU A 428 -4.01 -2.70 12.93
CA LEU A 428 -5.07 -3.25 12.11
C LEU A 428 -4.68 -4.67 11.72
N GLN A 429 -5.48 -5.64 12.10
CA GLN A 429 -5.47 -6.94 11.45
C GLN A 429 -6.37 -6.84 10.22
N ALA A 430 -5.84 -7.18 9.05
CA ALA A 430 -6.65 -7.20 7.83
C ALA A 430 -6.18 -8.27 6.86
N ASP A 431 -7.15 -8.80 6.12
CA ASP A 431 -6.95 -9.66 4.98
C ASP A 431 -7.39 -8.91 3.74
N VAL A 432 -6.43 -8.66 2.85
CA VAL A 432 -6.66 -7.88 1.66
C VAL A 432 -5.82 -8.40 0.52
N PHE A 433 -6.46 -8.67 -0.60
CA PHE A 433 -5.81 -8.86 -1.89
C PHE A 433 -5.95 -7.59 -2.71
N TYR A 434 -5.12 -7.46 -3.73
CA TYR A 434 -5.29 -6.39 -4.70
C TYR A 434 -4.84 -6.78 -6.10
N THR A 435 -5.44 -6.17 -7.12
CA THR A 435 -5.00 -6.37 -8.51
C THR A 435 -4.68 -5.05 -9.18
N LEU A 436 -3.45 -4.95 -9.67
CA LEU A 436 -2.98 -3.81 -10.41
C LEU A 436 -3.50 -3.89 -11.85
N LYS A 437 -4.08 -2.79 -12.35
CA LYS A 437 -4.39 -2.68 -13.78
C LYS A 437 -3.11 -2.60 -14.60
N TYR A 438 -2.15 -1.81 -14.14
CA TYR A 438 -0.86 -1.60 -14.77
C TYR A 438 0.28 -1.95 -13.82
N HIS A 439 1.30 -2.61 -14.35
CA HIS A 439 2.62 -2.69 -13.74
C HIS A 439 3.56 -1.77 -14.52
N PRO A 440 4.70 -1.34 -13.95
CA PRO A 440 5.80 -0.75 -14.73
C PRO A 440 6.20 -1.52 -16.02
N PHE A 441 5.76 -2.77 -16.19
CA PHE A 441 6.10 -3.63 -17.32
C PHE A 441 5.01 -3.64 -18.41
N GLY A 442 3.84 -3.04 -18.16
CA GLY A 442 2.71 -3.00 -19.08
C GLY A 442 1.36 -3.20 -18.40
N LEU A 443 0.33 -3.36 -19.22
CA LEU A 443 -1.02 -3.73 -18.78
C LEU A 443 -1.00 -5.16 -18.22
N LEU A 444 -1.57 -5.37 -17.04
CA LEU A 444 -1.70 -6.68 -16.41
C LEU A 444 -3.09 -7.29 -16.61
N THR A 445 -4.13 -6.49 -16.41
CA THR A 445 -5.53 -6.92 -16.52
C THR A 445 -6.44 -5.71 -16.78
N GLU A 446 -7.62 -5.95 -17.36
CA GLU A 446 -8.71 -4.97 -17.46
C GLU A 446 -9.97 -5.45 -16.72
N THR A 447 -9.85 -6.53 -15.94
CA THR A 447 -10.96 -7.21 -15.28
C THR A 447 -10.64 -7.47 -13.81
N LEU A 448 -11.67 -7.35 -12.98
CA LEU A 448 -11.67 -7.73 -11.56
C LEU A 448 -11.59 -9.25 -11.36
N GLU A 449 -12.01 -10.02 -12.36
CA GLU A 449 -12.03 -11.48 -12.33
C GLU A 449 -10.72 -12.11 -12.85
N PRO A 450 -10.36 -13.33 -12.41
CA PRO A 450 -11.08 -14.14 -11.42
C PRO A 450 -10.90 -13.62 -9.98
N LEU A 451 -11.93 -13.72 -9.13
CA LEU A 451 -11.79 -13.39 -7.70
C LEU A 451 -10.73 -14.29 -7.02
N PRO A 452 -9.90 -13.78 -6.10
CA PRO A 452 -8.96 -14.63 -5.35
C PRO A 452 -9.69 -15.57 -4.40
N PHE A 453 -8.95 -16.54 -3.86
CA PHE A 453 -9.39 -17.31 -2.69
C PHE A 453 -8.20 -17.78 -1.85
N HIS A 454 -8.43 -18.01 -0.57
CA HIS A 454 -7.42 -18.47 0.36
C HIS A 454 -6.95 -19.89 0.01
N GLY A 455 -5.64 -20.07 -0.07
CA GLY A 455 -5.03 -21.37 -0.39
C GLY A 455 -4.90 -21.67 -1.88
N MET A 456 -5.20 -20.72 -2.77
CA MET A 456 -4.90 -20.86 -4.20
C MET A 456 -3.40 -21.09 -4.45
N GLU A 457 -3.06 -21.96 -5.38
CA GLU A 457 -1.65 -22.29 -5.66
C GLU A 457 -0.99 -21.30 -6.61
N SER A 458 -1.78 -20.73 -7.54
CA SER A 458 -1.33 -19.75 -8.53
C SER A 458 -2.40 -18.67 -8.75
N TYR A 459 -2.00 -17.55 -9.34
CA TYR A 459 -2.93 -16.55 -9.82
C TYR A 459 -2.48 -16.04 -11.20
N PRO A 460 -3.35 -16.08 -12.23
CA PRO A 460 -4.65 -16.74 -12.24
C PRO A 460 -4.54 -18.24 -11.96
N TYR A 461 -5.57 -18.81 -11.35
CA TYR A 461 -5.67 -20.24 -11.11
C TYR A 461 -6.47 -20.91 -12.24
N PRO A 462 -6.20 -22.19 -12.54
CA PRO A 462 -7.04 -22.97 -13.45
C PRO A 462 -8.42 -23.19 -12.82
N VAL A 463 -9.48 -23.25 -13.63
CA VAL A 463 -10.88 -23.27 -13.15
C VAL A 463 -11.17 -24.44 -12.19
N GLU A 464 -10.44 -25.54 -12.32
CA GLU A 464 -10.54 -26.72 -11.45
C GLU A 464 -10.08 -26.48 -10.02
N GLN A 465 -9.28 -25.43 -9.77
CA GLN A 465 -8.87 -25.03 -8.42
C GLN A 465 -9.93 -24.21 -7.69
N TRP A 466 -10.94 -23.68 -8.39
CA TRP A 466 -11.98 -22.86 -7.76
C TRP A 466 -12.77 -23.68 -6.73
N PRO A 467 -12.76 -23.33 -5.44
CA PRO A 467 -13.38 -24.16 -4.42
C PRO A 467 -14.92 -23.99 -4.35
N TYR A 468 -15.45 -22.89 -4.89
CA TYR A 468 -16.88 -22.55 -4.81
C TYR A 468 -17.66 -22.96 -6.07
N VAL A 469 -17.29 -24.08 -6.69
CA VAL A 469 -18.07 -24.68 -7.79
C VAL A 469 -19.38 -25.23 -7.23
N ASP A 470 -20.51 -24.84 -7.84
CA ASP A 470 -21.86 -25.22 -7.42
C ASP A 470 -22.22 -24.86 -5.96
N ASP A 471 -21.50 -23.90 -5.36
CA ASP A 471 -21.77 -23.39 -4.01
C ASP A 471 -22.91 -22.34 -4.04
N GLN A 472 -24.07 -22.72 -3.50
CA GLN A 472 -25.25 -21.86 -3.45
C GLN A 472 -25.11 -20.69 -2.48
N ASP A 473 -24.32 -20.84 -1.42
CA ASP A 473 -24.10 -19.79 -0.43
C ASP A 473 -23.16 -18.73 -1.01
N TYR A 474 -22.10 -19.15 -1.69
CA TYR A 474 -21.21 -18.24 -2.42
C TYR A 474 -21.93 -17.51 -3.56
N ALA A 475 -22.74 -18.23 -4.35
CA ALA A 475 -23.55 -17.61 -5.41
C ALA A 475 -24.53 -16.57 -4.88
N ARG A 476 -25.11 -16.80 -3.69
CA ARG A 476 -25.97 -15.83 -3.01
C ARG A 476 -25.20 -14.62 -2.50
N TYR A 477 -24.02 -14.82 -1.91
CA TYR A 477 -23.12 -13.72 -1.54
C TYR A 477 -22.86 -12.82 -2.76
N ARG A 478 -22.41 -13.40 -3.87
CA ARG A 478 -22.16 -12.70 -5.13
C ARG A 478 -23.37 -11.88 -5.59
N ALA A 479 -24.56 -12.48 -5.58
CA ALA A 479 -25.79 -11.85 -6.04
C ALA A 479 -26.29 -10.73 -5.11
N GLU A 480 -26.05 -10.85 -3.80
CA GLU A 480 -26.49 -9.88 -2.81
C GLU A 480 -25.55 -8.67 -2.72
N TRP A 481 -24.24 -8.93 -2.81
CA TRP A 481 -23.22 -7.93 -2.51
C TRP A 481 -22.60 -7.32 -3.77
N ASN A 482 -22.27 -8.13 -4.79
CA ASN A 482 -21.54 -7.65 -5.97
C ASN A 482 -22.49 -7.14 -7.06
N THR A 483 -23.24 -6.07 -6.79
CA THR A 483 -24.28 -5.56 -7.70
C THR A 483 -23.91 -4.25 -8.42
N ARG A 484 -22.71 -3.71 -8.19
CA ARG A 484 -22.24 -2.49 -8.86
C ARG A 484 -21.40 -2.85 -10.07
N ALA A 485 -22.01 -2.88 -11.24
CA ALA A 485 -21.32 -3.21 -12.49
C ALA A 485 -20.53 -2.02 -13.02
N ILE A 486 -19.24 -2.24 -13.29
CA ILE A 486 -18.40 -1.31 -14.06
C ILE A 486 -18.13 -1.96 -15.42
N VAL A 487 -18.53 -1.26 -16.48
CA VAL A 487 -18.32 -1.68 -17.86
C VAL A 487 -17.40 -0.65 -18.51
N LEU A 488 -16.23 -1.12 -18.95
CA LEU A 488 -15.31 -0.25 -19.68
C LEU A 488 -15.90 0.06 -21.07
N PRO A 489 -15.76 1.30 -21.57
CA PRO A 489 -16.14 1.62 -22.94
C PRO A 489 -15.42 0.68 -23.91
N GLN A 490 -16.14 0.10 -24.88
CA GLN A 490 -15.48 -0.57 -26.00
C GLN A 490 -14.74 0.51 -26.79
N LEU A 491 -13.40 0.44 -26.78
CA LEU A 491 -12.52 1.31 -27.56
C LEU A 491 -12.71 1.08 -29.06
#